data_AF-K8Y2F2-F1
#
_entry.id   AF-K8Y2F2-F1
#
_cell.length_a   1.000
_cell.length_b   1.000
_cell.length_c   1.000
_cell.angle_alpha   90.00
_cell.angle_beta   90.00
_cell.angle_gamma   90.00
#
_symmetry.space_group_name_H-M   'P 1'
#
loop_
_entity.id
_entity.type
_entity.pdbx_description
1 polymer ?
#
loop_
_entity_poly.entity_id
_entity_poly.type
_entity_poly.pdbx_seq_one_letter_code
_entity_poly.pdbx_strand_id
1 'polypeptide(L)'
;MASRFPVSVEKESKLLELMEVLEIKETELEESFTRSGGKGGQNVNKVSTAVHLRHKPTGIEVKCSLYRTQGLNRYKARTILCEKIQELNRKSRNVPSDDQKKSIRNKQKDRKRKKEKYSRKDPDFSSVLSEQDENSEVETKDSDYSGA
;
A
#
# COMPACT_ATOMS: atom_id res chain seq x y z
N MET A 1 31.62 -9.61 2.56
CA MET A 1 30.50 -9.89 3.49
C MET A 1 29.47 -10.73 2.76
N ALA A 2 28.99 -11.82 3.36
CA ALA A 2 27.93 -12.62 2.75
C ALA A 2 26.60 -11.86 2.82
N SER A 3 25.80 -11.92 1.74
CA SER A 3 24.48 -11.29 1.67
C SER A 3 23.53 -11.89 2.73
N ARG A 4 22.81 -11.04 3.47
CA ARG A 4 21.89 -11.43 4.55
C ARG A 4 20.63 -12.09 4.03
N PHE A 5 20.26 -11.78 2.79
CA PHE A 5 19.00 -12.21 2.16
C PHE A 5 19.29 -12.86 0.81
N PRO A 6 18.45 -13.79 0.32
CA PRO A 6 18.63 -14.40 -1.00
C PRO A 6 18.16 -13.45 -2.12
N VAL A 7 18.72 -12.25 -2.20
CA VAL A 7 18.41 -11.21 -3.19
C VAL A 7 19.70 -10.62 -3.76
N SER A 8 19.59 -9.84 -4.85
CA SER A 8 20.74 -9.10 -5.39
C SER A 8 21.32 -8.13 -4.35
N VAL A 9 22.64 -7.98 -4.34
CA VAL A 9 23.36 -7.06 -3.45
C VAL A 9 22.81 -5.64 -3.56
N GLU A 10 22.46 -5.18 -4.76
CA GLU A 10 21.87 -3.85 -4.98
C GLU A 10 20.56 -3.64 -4.20
N LYS A 11 19.70 -4.68 -4.16
CA LYS A 11 18.42 -4.63 -3.46
C LYS A 11 18.62 -4.61 -1.94
N GLU A 12 19.59 -5.37 -1.47
CA GLU A 12 19.96 -5.39 -0.05
C GLU A 12 20.54 -4.05 0.40
N SER A 13 21.49 -3.48 -0.36
CA SER A 13 22.07 -2.17 -0.06
C SER A 13 21.01 -1.08 0.00
N LYS A 14 20.08 -1.05 -0.97
CA LYS A 14 18.97 -0.10 -0.97
C LYS A 14 18.06 -0.24 0.26
N LEU A 15 17.82 -1.48 0.71
CA LEU A 15 17.03 -1.71 1.92
C LEU A 15 17.74 -1.17 3.16
N LEU A 16 19.05 -1.40 3.29
CA LEU A 16 19.84 -0.92 4.41
C LEU A 16 19.89 0.61 4.46
N GLU A 17 20.12 1.26 3.32
CA GLU A 17 20.09 2.71 3.19
C GLU A 17 18.72 3.27 3.61
N LEU A 18 17.62 2.65 3.15
CA LEU A 18 16.28 3.07 3.57
C LEU A 18 16.03 2.88 5.07
N MET A 19 16.57 1.82 5.67
CA MET A 19 16.45 1.61 7.11
C MET A 19 17.25 2.65 7.89
N GLU A 20 18.43 3.03 7.42
CA GLU A 20 19.26 4.08 8.02
C GLU A 20 18.59 5.45 7.94
N VAL A 21 18.03 5.83 6.78
CA VAL A 21 17.27 7.08 6.59
C VAL A 21 16.04 7.16 7.50
N LEU A 22 15.44 6.01 7.85
CA LEU A 22 14.29 5.93 8.75
C LEU A 22 14.68 5.65 10.21
N GLU A 23 15.98 5.66 10.52
CA GLU A 23 16.54 5.40 11.86
C GLU A 23 16.11 4.05 12.46
N ILE A 24 15.84 3.05 11.61
CA ILE A 24 15.41 1.72 12.03
C ILE A 24 16.62 0.86 12.35
N LYS A 25 16.81 0.51 13.63
CA LYS A 25 17.89 -0.37 14.08
C LYS A 25 17.46 -1.84 14.08
N GLU A 26 18.36 -2.75 13.70
CA GLU A 26 18.08 -4.19 13.74
C GLU A 26 17.79 -4.71 15.16
N THR A 27 18.36 -4.06 16.19
CA THR A 27 18.19 -4.42 17.62
C THR A 27 16.78 -4.17 18.15
N GLU A 28 16.03 -3.29 17.50
CA GLU A 28 14.67 -2.91 17.90
C GLU A 28 13.59 -3.72 17.17
N LEU A 29 14.02 -4.58 16.24
CA LEU A 29 13.15 -5.44 15.46
C LEU A 29 13.04 -6.81 16.13
N GLU A 30 11.81 -7.20 16.46
CA GLU A 30 11.50 -8.56 16.86
C GLU A 30 11.04 -9.35 15.64
N GLU A 31 11.79 -10.40 15.32
CA GLU A 31 11.49 -11.31 14.23
C GLU A 31 11.03 -12.64 14.80
N SER A 32 9.86 -13.10 14.36
CA SER A 32 9.28 -14.40 14.73
C SER A 32 8.81 -15.13 13.47
N PHE A 33 8.82 -16.47 13.52
CA PHE A 33 8.46 -17.30 12.38
C PHE A 33 7.23 -18.13 12.70
N THR A 34 6.28 -18.13 11.79
CA THR A 34 5.03 -18.87 11.95
C THR A 34 4.79 -19.78 10.76
N ARG A 35 3.97 -20.81 10.98
CA ARG A 35 3.45 -21.66 9.91
C ARG A 35 2.24 -20.95 9.30
N SER A 36 2.08 -21.05 7.99
CA SER A 36 0.90 -20.52 7.32
C SER A 36 -0.30 -21.41 7.70
N GLY A 37 -1.33 -20.82 8.30
CA GLY A 37 -2.56 -21.53 8.68
C GLY A 37 -3.58 -21.44 7.55
N GLY A 38 -3.76 -22.51 6.77
CA GLY A 38 -4.77 -22.55 5.72
C GLY A 38 -4.89 -23.91 5.03
N LYS A 39 -5.82 -24.03 4.08
CA LYS A 39 -6.03 -25.20 3.19
C LYS A 39 -4.89 -25.34 2.15
N GLY A 40 -3.66 -25.01 2.53
CA GLY A 40 -2.47 -25.12 1.69
C GLY A 40 -1.99 -26.56 1.54
N GLY A 41 -1.06 -26.76 0.60
CA GLY A 41 -0.39 -28.03 0.38
C GLY A 41 0.52 -28.45 1.55
N GLN A 42 0.99 -29.70 1.50
CA GLN A 42 1.80 -30.35 2.55
C GLN A 42 3.01 -29.51 3.00
N ASN A 43 3.67 -28.84 2.06
CA ASN A 43 4.86 -28.03 2.34
C ASN A 43 4.54 -26.73 3.11
N VAL A 44 3.48 -26.01 2.71
CA VAL A 44 3.07 -24.73 3.31
C VAL A 44 2.67 -24.90 4.77
N ASN A 45 2.00 -26.01 5.07
CA ASN A 45 1.58 -26.30 6.42
C ASN A 45 2.73 -26.84 7.27
N LYS A 46 3.77 -27.46 6.70
CA LYS A 46 4.89 -28.06 7.46
C LYS A 46 5.98 -27.05 7.82
N VAL A 47 6.31 -26.12 6.94
CA VAL A 47 7.50 -25.27 7.09
C VAL A 47 7.10 -23.88 7.61
N SER A 48 7.80 -23.41 8.65
CA SER A 48 7.61 -22.08 9.24
C SER A 48 8.25 -20.98 8.38
N THR A 49 7.71 -20.77 7.17
CA THR A 49 8.25 -19.80 6.21
C THR A 49 7.70 -18.39 6.40
N ALA A 50 6.56 -18.23 7.07
CA ALA A 50 5.95 -16.93 7.30
C ALA A 50 6.76 -16.16 8.36
N VAL A 51 6.99 -14.88 8.09
CA VAL A 51 7.76 -13.97 8.95
C VAL A 51 6.80 -12.97 9.57
N HIS A 52 6.86 -12.85 10.89
CA HIS A 52 6.22 -11.80 11.64
C HIS A 52 7.29 -10.88 12.24
N LEU A 53 7.31 -9.65 11.76
CA LEU A 53 8.28 -8.63 12.11
C LEU A 53 7.58 -7.50 12.87
N ARG A 54 8.04 -7.20 14.08
CA ARG A 54 7.53 -6.11 14.92
C ARG A 54 8.63 -5.10 15.19
N HIS A 55 8.34 -3.83 14.97
CA HIS A 55 9.21 -2.73 15.37
C HIS A 55 8.77 -2.20 16.74
N LYS A 56 9.59 -2.44 17.77
CA LYS A 56 9.27 -2.07 19.16
C LYS A 56 8.91 -0.59 19.35
N PRO A 57 9.68 0.39 18.84
CA PRO A 57 9.43 1.80 19.17
C PRO A 57 8.20 2.38 18.45
N THR A 58 7.91 1.95 17.22
CA THR A 58 6.71 2.42 16.50
C THR A 58 5.47 1.57 16.76
N GLY A 59 5.62 0.37 17.34
CA GLY A 59 4.54 -0.59 17.52
C GLY A 59 4.00 -1.18 16.21
N ILE A 60 4.67 -0.95 15.07
CA ILE A 60 4.19 -1.44 13.78
C ILE A 60 4.55 -2.91 13.62
N GLU A 61 3.53 -3.71 13.30
CA GLU A 61 3.66 -5.13 13.00
C GLU A 61 3.43 -5.41 11.52
N VAL A 62 4.23 -6.33 10.98
CA VAL A 62 4.19 -6.79 9.59
C VAL A 62 4.25 -8.30 9.57
N LYS A 63 3.26 -8.93 8.93
CA LYS A 63 3.24 -10.36 8.62
C LYS A 63 3.48 -10.53 7.12
N CYS A 64 4.44 -11.36 6.75
CA CYS A 64 4.77 -11.65 5.35
C CYS A 64 4.89 -13.16 5.12
N SER A 65 4.05 -13.68 4.22
CA SER A 65 4.02 -15.10 3.80
C SER A 65 3.94 -15.24 2.28
N LEU A 66 4.50 -14.27 1.54
CA LEU A 66 4.34 -14.15 0.09
C LEU A 66 5.18 -15.18 -0.68
N TYR A 67 6.38 -15.49 -0.18
CA TYR A 67 7.33 -16.36 -0.83
C TYR A 67 7.45 -17.71 -0.15
N ARG A 68 7.94 -18.70 -0.90
CA ARG A 68 8.19 -20.06 -0.41
C ARG A 68 9.37 -20.17 0.55
N THR A 69 10.26 -19.17 0.60
CA THR A 69 11.46 -19.19 1.45
C THR A 69 11.40 -18.12 2.53
N GLN A 70 11.90 -18.46 3.72
CA GLN A 70 11.99 -17.56 4.86
C GLN A 70 12.84 -16.32 4.54
N GLY A 71 13.98 -16.48 3.86
CA GLY A 71 14.88 -15.37 3.53
C GLY A 71 14.23 -14.29 2.67
N LEU A 72 13.45 -14.68 1.65
CA LEU A 72 12.70 -13.72 0.83
C LEU A 72 11.59 -13.04 1.62
N ASN A 73 10.90 -13.78 2.50
CA ASN A 73 9.89 -13.21 3.38
C ASN A 73 10.49 -12.23 4.39
N ARG A 74 11.71 -12.47 4.90
CA ARG A 74 12.41 -11.53 5.79
C ARG A 74 12.75 -10.23 5.09
N TYR A 75 13.32 -10.31 3.87
CA TYR A 75 13.61 -9.15 3.04
C TYR A 75 12.33 -8.33 2.80
N LYS A 76 11.26 -9.00 2.33
CA LYS A 76 10.02 -8.30 1.99
C LYS A 76 9.30 -7.74 3.21
N ALA A 77 9.34 -8.42 4.35
CA ALA A 77 8.79 -7.90 5.61
C ALA A 77 9.46 -6.59 6.02
N ARG A 78 10.80 -6.48 5.88
CA ARG A 78 11.55 -5.26 6.16
C ARG A 78 11.21 -4.14 5.18
N THR A 79 11.11 -4.44 3.89
CA THR A 79 10.68 -3.45 2.88
C THR A 79 9.30 -2.88 3.22
N ILE A 80 8.32 -3.74 3.53
CA ILE A 80 6.96 -3.33 3.90
C ILE A 80 6.97 -2.51 5.20
N LEU A 81 7.80 -2.88 6.18
CA LEU A 81 7.94 -2.12 7.42
C LEU A 81 8.44 -0.68 7.14
N CYS A 82 9.47 -0.53 6.30
CA CYS A 82 9.98 0.78 5.90
C CYS A 82 8.90 1.61 5.20
N GLU A 83 8.14 1.01 4.27
CA GLU A 83 7.02 1.68 3.59
C GLU A 83 5.96 2.18 4.59
N LYS A 84 5.57 1.36 5.56
CA LYS A 84 4.59 1.75 6.61
C LYS A 84 5.11 2.89 7.48
N ILE A 85 6.38 2.87 7.87
CA ILE A 85 7.00 3.93 8.68
C ILE A 85 7.07 5.24 7.88
N GLN A 86 7.44 5.17 6.60
CA GLN A 86 7.41 6.34 5.71
C GLN A 86 6.01 6.93 5.60
N GLU A 87 4.99 6.09 5.43
CA GLU A 87 3.61 6.53 5.35
C GLU A 87 3.16 7.21 6.66
N LEU A 88 3.54 6.64 7.81
CA LEU A 88 3.26 7.24 9.11
C LEU A 88 3.92 8.61 9.27
N ASN A 89 5.20 8.73 8.89
CA ASN A 89 5.92 10.00 8.91
C ASN A 89 5.28 11.04 7.97
N ARG A 90 4.83 10.62 6.79
CA ARG A 90 4.10 11.49 5.84
C ARG A 90 2.75 11.93 6.41
N LYS A 91 1.98 11.03 7.02
CA LYS A 91 0.68 11.36 7.65
C LYS A 91 0.84 12.33 8.81
N SER A 92 1.90 12.19 9.61
CA SER A 92 2.20 13.12 10.69
C SER A 92 2.54 14.53 10.18
N ARG A 93 3.14 14.65 8.99
CA ARG A 93 3.46 15.94 8.37
C ARG A 93 2.28 16.57 7.63
N ASN A 94 1.44 15.75 7.01
CA ASN A 94 0.29 16.17 6.22
C ASN A 94 -1.02 16.07 7.02
N VAL A 95 -1.01 16.43 8.31
CA VAL A 95 -2.27 16.57 9.05
C VAL A 95 -3.09 17.63 8.32
N PRO A 96 -4.22 17.26 7.69
CA PRO A 96 -4.99 18.23 6.92
C PRO A 96 -5.52 19.26 7.91
N SER A 97 -5.17 20.53 7.69
CA SER A 97 -5.74 21.65 8.44
C SER A 97 -7.27 21.50 8.45
N ASP A 98 -7.93 21.90 9.53
CA ASP A 98 -9.37 21.64 9.71
C ASP A 98 -10.23 22.18 8.56
N ASP A 99 -9.75 23.17 7.82
CA ASP A 99 -10.40 23.70 6.62
C ASP A 99 -10.39 22.72 5.43
N GLN A 100 -9.33 21.92 5.27
CA GLN A 100 -9.32 20.84 4.29
C GLN A 100 -10.36 19.77 4.66
N LYS A 101 -10.48 19.41 5.95
CA LYS A 101 -11.51 18.47 6.43
C LYS A 101 -12.93 19.01 6.19
N LYS A 102 -13.17 20.31 6.44
CA LYS A 102 -14.46 20.97 6.16
C LYS A 102 -14.81 20.94 4.68
N SER A 103 -13.86 21.23 3.80
CA SER A 103 -14.09 21.24 2.34
C SER A 103 -14.43 19.84 1.80
N ILE A 104 -13.75 18.79 2.27
CA ILE A 104 -14.04 17.40 1.92
C ILE A 104 -15.43 17.01 2.41
N ARG A 105 -15.80 17.36 3.65
CA ARG A 105 -17.13 17.10 4.22
C ARG A 105 -18.23 17.80 3.44
N ASN A 106 -18.02 19.04 3.02
CA ASN A 106 -18.98 19.79 2.22
C ASN A 106 -19.15 19.17 0.82
N LYS A 107 -18.05 18.84 0.13
CA LYS A 107 -18.10 18.12 -1.16
C LYS A 107 -18.84 16.78 -1.06
N GLN A 108 -18.62 16.02 0.02
CA GLN A 108 -19.35 14.76 0.27
C GLN A 108 -20.85 14.98 0.50
N LYS A 109 -21.23 16.01 1.28
CA LYS A 109 -22.64 16.38 1.48
C LYS A 109 -23.31 16.79 0.17
N ASP A 110 -22.63 17.56 -0.68
CA ASP A 110 -23.17 18.01 -1.96
C ASP A 110 -23.33 16.85 -2.96
N ARG A 111 -22.37 15.91 -2.99
CA ARG A 111 -22.50 14.66 -3.77
C ARG A 111 -23.70 13.82 -3.30
N LYS A 112 -23.89 13.66 -1.99
CA LYS A 112 -25.05 12.93 -1.42
C LYS A 112 -26.37 13.60 -1.80
N ARG A 113 -26.48 14.93 -1.62
CA ARG A 113 -27.67 15.71 -1.98
C ARG A 113 -28.01 15.61 -3.46
N LYS A 114 -27.00 15.66 -4.35
CA LYS A 114 -27.21 15.45 -5.79
C LYS A 114 -27.75 14.05 -6.06
N LYS A 115 -27.09 13.00 -5.55
CA LYS A 115 -27.54 11.60 -5.72
C LYS A 115 -28.99 11.40 -5.27
N GLU A 116 -29.35 11.93 -4.10
CA GLU A 116 -30.70 11.85 -3.55
C GLU A 116 -31.73 12.64 -4.37
N LYS A 117 -31.35 13.81 -4.91
CA LYS A 117 -32.20 14.63 -5.79
C LYS A 117 -32.49 13.94 -7.14
N TYR A 118 -31.49 13.30 -7.74
CA TYR A 118 -31.65 12.57 -9.01
C TYR A 118 -32.30 11.20 -8.83
N SER A 119 -32.10 10.53 -7.67
CA SER A 119 -32.78 9.28 -7.31
C SER A 119 -34.28 9.43 -7.06
N ARG A 120 -34.74 10.63 -6.68
CA ARG A 120 -36.16 10.92 -6.44
C ARG A 120 -36.92 11.31 -7.70
N LYS A 121 -36.24 11.60 -8.81
CA LYS A 121 -36.89 12.21 -9.97
C LYS A 121 -37.50 11.22 -10.94
N ASP A 122 -36.98 10.00 -11.14
CA ASP A 122 -37.64 8.95 -11.94
C ASP A 122 -37.12 7.54 -11.57
N PRO A 123 -37.96 6.58 -11.11
CA PRO A 123 -37.51 5.22 -10.79
C PRO A 123 -37.21 4.33 -12.02
N ASP A 124 -37.68 4.70 -13.22
CA ASP A 124 -37.63 3.85 -14.42
C ASP A 124 -36.41 4.07 -15.35
N PHE A 125 -35.51 5.00 -15.03
CA PHE A 125 -34.30 5.28 -15.85
C PHE A 125 -33.01 4.71 -15.22
N SER A 126 -33.11 3.82 -14.24
CA SER A 126 -31.92 3.31 -13.52
C SER A 126 -31.08 2.29 -14.31
N SER A 127 -31.56 1.81 -15.46
CA SER A 127 -30.92 0.75 -16.26
C SER A 127 -30.00 1.24 -17.39
N VAL A 128 -29.91 2.55 -17.67
CA VAL A 128 -29.14 3.06 -18.84
C VAL A 128 -27.74 3.58 -18.46
N LEU A 129 -27.45 3.74 -17.17
CA LEU A 129 -26.16 4.30 -16.70
C LEU A 129 -25.07 3.25 -16.42
N SER A 130 -25.32 1.96 -16.67
CA SER A 130 -24.32 0.90 -16.48
C SER A 130 -23.42 0.64 -17.69
N GLU A 131 -23.57 1.35 -18.81
CA GLU A 131 -22.86 1.02 -20.06
C GLU A 131 -21.92 2.11 -20.62
N GLN A 132 -21.67 3.22 -19.92
CA GLN A 132 -20.81 4.30 -20.45
C GLN A 132 -19.62 4.70 -19.57
N ASP A 133 -19.18 3.83 -18.65
CA ASP A 133 -17.92 4.02 -17.92
C ASP A 133 -16.71 3.33 -18.61
N GLU A 134 -16.81 2.92 -19.88
CA GLU A 134 -15.68 2.32 -20.63
C GLU A 134 -14.95 3.26 -21.60
N ASN A 135 -15.34 4.52 -21.78
CA ASN A 135 -14.60 5.38 -22.72
C ASN A 135 -14.41 6.81 -22.22
N SER A 136 -13.31 7.06 -21.51
CA SER A 136 -12.47 8.25 -21.73
C SER A 136 -11.27 8.30 -20.76
N GLU A 137 -10.24 7.50 -21.02
CA GLU A 137 -8.88 7.91 -20.66
C GLU A 137 -8.19 8.53 -21.89
N VAL A 138 -8.36 9.85 -21.98
CA VAL A 138 -7.36 10.88 -22.30
C VAL A 138 -6.44 10.66 -23.52
N GLU A 139 -6.80 11.24 -24.67
CA GLU A 139 -5.81 11.78 -25.62
C GLU A 139 -5.54 13.26 -25.29
N THR A 140 -4.38 13.55 -24.68
CA THR A 140 -3.82 14.90 -24.64
C THR A 140 -3.36 15.27 -26.04
N LYS A 141 -4.09 16.18 -26.69
CA LYS A 141 -3.64 16.86 -27.90
C LYS A 141 -2.53 17.84 -27.52
N ASP A 142 -1.28 17.42 -27.74
CA ASP A 142 -0.19 18.38 -27.88
C ASP A 142 -0.29 19.03 -29.25
N SER A 143 -0.13 20.35 -29.20
CA SER A 143 -0.30 21.33 -30.23
C SER A 143 0.91 21.42 -31.17
N ASP A 144 0.66 22.05 -32.31
CA ASP A 144 1.63 22.77 -33.14
C ASP A 144 2.59 21.95 -34.03
N TYR A 145 2.29 21.91 -35.34
CA TYR A 145 3.16 22.56 -36.35
C TYR A 145 2.47 22.59 -37.72
N SER A 146 2.12 23.79 -38.14
CA SER A 146 1.85 24.16 -39.54
C SER A 146 3.15 24.14 -40.34
N GLY A 147 3.16 23.53 -41.52
CA GLY A 147 4.26 23.68 -42.47
C GLY A 147 3.86 23.18 -43.86
N ALA A 148 3.88 24.13 -44.81
CA ALA A 148 3.56 24.01 -46.22
C ALA A 148 4.29 22.90 -46.98
#